data_AF-A0A9J6GXG3-F1
#
_entry.id   AF-A0A9J6GXG3-F1
#
_cell.length_a   1.000
_cell.length_b   1.000
_cell.length_c   1.000
_cell.angle_alpha   90.00
_cell.angle_beta   90.00
_cell.angle_gamma   90.00
#
_symmetry.space_group_name_H-M   'P 1'
#
loop_
_entity.id
_entity.type
_entity.pdbx_description
1 polymer ?
#
loop_
_entity_poly.entity_id
_entity_poly.type
_entity_poly.pdbx_seq_one_letter_code
_entity_poly.pdbx_strand_id
1 'polypeptide(L)'
;MVALDGVPLSVTKGLRFRHLIEFLEVEVNHPFPRTISRQLDELASHFGLPVLQEELLSIRSATLHFIVDIWTSRTRNAMLDIRVQ
;
A
#
# COMPACT_ATOMS: atom_id res chain seq x y z
N MET A 1 -15.02 -10.51 -12.74
CA MET A 1 -14.28 -10.00 -11.58
C MET A 1 -15.19 -9.60 -10.43
N VAL A 2 -15.84 -8.42 -10.41
CA VAL A 2 -16.64 -7.95 -9.24
C VAL A 2 -17.69 -8.98 -8.75
N ALA A 3 -18.49 -9.56 -9.64
CA ALA A 3 -19.52 -10.53 -9.26
C ALA A 3 -18.98 -11.94 -8.94
N LEU A 4 -17.80 -12.31 -9.47
CA LEU A 4 -17.22 -13.65 -9.31
C LEU A 4 -16.27 -13.72 -8.10
N ASP A 5 -15.52 -12.65 -7.86
CA ASP A 5 -14.48 -12.56 -6.83
C ASP A 5 -14.94 -11.76 -5.60
N GLY A 6 -16.17 -11.25 -5.60
CA GLY A 6 -16.77 -10.53 -4.47
C GLY A 6 -16.10 -9.20 -4.13
N VAL A 7 -15.44 -8.57 -5.09
CA VAL A 7 -14.69 -7.32 -4.89
C VAL A 7 -15.64 -6.11 -4.90
N PRO A 8 -15.45 -5.09 -4.04
CA PRO A 8 -16.30 -3.89 -4.06
C PRO A 8 -16.28 -3.19 -5.42
N LEU A 9 -17.44 -2.68 -5.87
CA LEU A 9 -17.57 -1.95 -7.14
C LEU A 9 -16.64 -0.72 -7.23
N SER A 10 -16.32 -0.12 -6.09
CA SER A 10 -15.40 1.02 -5.98
C SER A 10 -13.97 0.68 -6.46
N VAL A 11 -13.55 -0.59 -6.36
CA VAL A 11 -12.20 -1.01 -6.77
C VAL A 11 -11.97 -0.75 -8.26
N THR A 12 -12.96 -1.06 -9.10
CA THR A 12 -12.86 -0.87 -10.57
C THR A 12 -12.84 0.59 -11.00
N LYS A 13 -13.25 1.51 -10.13
CA LYS A 13 -13.29 2.96 -10.40
C LYS A 13 -12.02 3.68 -9.95
N GLY A 14 -11.13 3.01 -9.23
CA GLY A 14 -9.92 3.62 -8.69
C GLY A 14 -8.88 3.89 -9.76
N LEU A 15 -8.36 5.12 -9.84
CA LEU A 15 -7.27 5.49 -10.75
C LEU A 15 -6.04 4.57 -10.60
N ARG A 16 -5.74 4.17 -9.35
CA ARG A 16 -4.64 3.26 -9.01
C ARG A 16 -4.87 1.83 -9.50
N PHE A 17 -6.13 1.36 -9.53
CA PHE A 17 -6.45 0.05 -10.08
C PHE A 17 -6.20 0.02 -11.58
N ARG A 18 -6.60 1.09 -12.29
CA ARG A 18 -6.29 1.24 -13.72
C ARG A 18 -4.78 1.22 -14.00
N HIS A 19 -4.01 2.04 -13.27
CA HIS A 19 -2.55 2.06 -13.43
C HIS A 19 -1.90 0.72 -13.09
N LEU A 20 -2.43 -0.02 -12.11
CA LEU A 20 -1.95 -1.35 -11.76
C LEU A 20 -2.21 -2.35 -12.89
N ILE A 21 -3.39 -2.33 -13.51
CA ILE A 21 -3.71 -3.19 -14.65
C ILE A 21 -2.82 -2.86 -15.86
N GLU A 22 -2.56 -1.57 -16.11
CA GLU A 22 -1.64 -1.11 -17.15
C GLU A 22 -0.20 -1.57 -16.86
N PHE A 23 0.29 -1.41 -15.63
CA PHE A 23 1.63 -1.85 -15.20
C PHE A 23 1.83 -3.36 -15.31
N LEU A 24 0.80 -4.14 -14.99
CA LEU A 24 0.88 -5.60 -15.03
C LEU A 24 0.81 -6.17 -16.45
N GLU A 25 0.53 -5.33 -17.48
CA GLU A 25 0.29 -5.76 -18.86
C GLU A 25 -0.56 -7.03 -18.90
N VAL A 26 -1.70 -6.98 -18.23
CA VAL A 26 -2.50 -8.16 -17.85
C VAL A 26 -2.82 -9.04 -19.07
N GLU A 27 -2.90 -8.49 -20.29
CA GLU A 27 -3.13 -9.27 -21.52
C GLU A 27 -1.96 -10.20 -21.93
N VAL A 28 -0.75 -9.98 -21.42
CA VAL A 28 0.48 -10.69 -21.82
C VAL A 28 1.04 -11.55 -20.68
N ASN A 29 0.85 -11.15 -19.41
CA ASN A 29 1.27 -11.93 -18.24
C ASN A 29 0.30 -11.78 -17.07
N HIS A 30 -0.04 -12.90 -16.42
CA HIS A 30 -0.79 -12.91 -15.16
C HIS A 30 0.14 -13.39 -14.04
N PRO A 31 0.88 -12.49 -13.38
CA PRO A 31 1.76 -12.88 -12.29
C PRO A 31 0.94 -13.46 -11.13
N PHE A 32 1.43 -14.56 -10.57
CA PHE A 32 0.82 -15.15 -9.37
C PHE A 32 0.84 -14.13 -8.21
N PRO A 33 -0.14 -14.19 -7.27
CA PRO A 33 -0.19 -13.26 -6.13
C PRO A 33 1.10 -13.20 -5.32
N ARG A 34 1.81 -14.34 -5.19
CA ARG A 34 3.13 -14.40 -4.52
C ARG A 34 4.20 -13.58 -5.24
N THR A 35 4.18 -13.57 -6.57
CA THR A 35 5.12 -12.78 -7.38
C THR A 35 4.87 -11.29 -7.19
N ILE A 36 3.59 -10.87 -7.22
CA ILE A 36 3.21 -9.47 -6.97
C ILE A 36 3.64 -9.03 -5.57
N SER A 37 3.37 -9.86 -4.54
CA SER A 37 3.78 -9.55 -3.16
C SER A 37 5.28 -9.34 -3.07
N ARG A 38 6.08 -10.27 -3.64
CA ARG A 38 7.54 -10.17 -3.64
C ARG A 38 8.03 -8.91 -4.35
N GLN A 39 7.45 -8.57 -5.49
CA GLN A 39 7.81 -7.36 -6.23
C GLN A 39 7.49 -6.09 -5.42
N LEU A 40 6.34 -6.06 -4.73
CA LEU A 40 5.99 -4.93 -3.87
C LEU A 40 6.94 -4.82 -2.68
N ASP A 41 7.33 -5.93 -2.07
CA ASP A 41 8.29 -5.96 -0.95
C ASP A 41 9.69 -5.52 -1.41
N GLU A 42 10.13 -5.97 -2.59
CA GLU A 42 11.38 -5.55 -3.21
C GLU A 42 11.36 -4.04 -3.52
N LEU A 43 10.26 -3.52 -4.11
CA LEU A 43 10.11 -2.09 -4.38
C LEU A 43 10.10 -1.25 -3.10
N ALA A 44 9.39 -1.70 -2.07
CA ALA A 44 9.34 -1.03 -0.79
C ALA A 44 10.72 -0.99 -0.13
N SER A 45 11.43 -2.11 -0.09
CA SER A 45 12.73 -2.22 0.58
C SER A 45 13.87 -1.53 -0.17
N HIS A 46 13.90 -1.59 -1.49
CA HIS A 46 14.99 -1.02 -2.28
C HIS A 46 14.80 0.45 -2.66
N PHE A 47 13.55 0.92 -2.76
CA PHE A 47 13.27 2.28 -3.22
C PHE A 47 12.45 3.08 -2.20
N GLY A 48 11.34 2.51 -1.71
CA GLY A 48 10.41 3.24 -0.84
C GLY A 48 11.03 3.64 0.51
N LEU A 49 11.55 2.66 1.25
CA LEU A 49 12.11 2.88 2.59
C LEU A 49 13.39 3.71 2.58
N PRO A 50 14.36 3.51 1.67
CA PRO A 50 15.56 4.35 1.63
C PRO A 50 15.24 5.81 1.35
N VAL A 51 14.37 6.10 0.38
CA VAL A 51 13.96 7.48 0.07
C VAL A 51 13.24 8.11 1.25
N LEU A 52 12.31 7.37 1.88
CA LEU A 52 11.62 7.85 3.07
C LEU A 52 12.59 8.10 4.23
N GLN A 53 13.60 7.26 4.41
CA GLN A 53 14.62 7.43 5.43
C GLN A 53 15.45 8.70 5.18
N GLU A 54 15.87 8.94 3.95
CA GLU A 54 16.59 10.17 3.58
C GLU A 54 15.73 11.43 3.84
N GLU A 55 14.45 11.39 3.45
CA GLU A 55 13.51 12.48 3.71
C GLU A 55 13.35 12.73 5.22
N LEU A 56 13.12 11.67 6.01
CA LEU A 56 12.95 11.78 7.46
C LEU A 56 14.21 12.31 8.16
N LEU A 57 15.41 11.93 7.69
CA LEU A 57 16.68 12.43 8.22
C LEU A 57 16.96 13.89 7.82
N SER A 58 16.39 14.35 6.71
CA SER A 58 16.51 15.75 6.26
C SER A 58 15.63 16.72 7.06
N ILE A 59 14.59 16.20 7.73
CA ILE A 59 13.66 16.99 8.52
C ILE A 59 14.34 17.40 9.84
N ARG A 60 14.14 18.67 10.23
CA ARG A 60 14.72 19.20 11.48
C ARG A 60 14.14 18.48 12.69
N SER A 61 14.96 18.35 13.73
CA SER A 61 14.49 17.81 15.01
C SER A 61 13.31 18.64 15.55
N ALA A 62 12.30 17.96 16.09
CA ALA A 62 11.05 18.53 16.62
C ALA A 62 10.04 19.13 15.62
N THR A 63 10.13 18.80 14.31
CA THR A 63 9.09 19.17 13.33
C THR A 63 8.26 18.00 12.79
N LEU A 64 8.54 16.77 13.23
CA LEU A 64 7.75 15.59 12.83
C LEU A 64 6.53 15.43 13.73
N HIS A 65 5.35 15.45 13.10
CA HIS A 65 4.09 15.19 13.77
C HIS A 65 3.61 13.79 13.42
N PHE A 66 3.36 12.97 14.44
CA PHE A 66 2.81 11.63 14.27
C PHE A 66 1.33 11.65 14.65
N ILE A 67 0.51 11.10 13.77
CA ILE A 67 -0.89 10.78 14.04
C ILE A 67 -0.94 9.30 14.41
N VAL A 68 -1.46 9.02 15.60
CA VAL A 68 -1.63 7.67 16.12
C VAL A 68 -3.11 7.39 16.26
N ASP A 69 -3.61 6.49 15.43
CA ASP A 69 -5.01 6.06 15.45
C ASP A 69 -5.10 4.67 16.06
N ILE A 70 -5.85 4.58 17.15
CA ILE A 70 -6.07 3.33 17.89
C ILE A 70 -7.54 2.99 17.81
N TRP A 71 -7.86 1.81 17.27
CA TRP A 71 -9.23 1.33 17.29
C TRP A 71 -9.30 -0.17 17.54
N THR A 72 -10.39 -0.59 18.17
CA THR A 72 -10.72 -2.00 18.37
C THR A 72 -11.92 -2.35 17.49
N SER A 73 -11.93 -3.57 16.97
CA SER A 73 -13.03 -4.10 16.18
C SER A 73 -13.71 -5.22 16.95
N ARG A 74 -15.03 -5.37 16.82
CA ARG A 74 -15.76 -6.52 17.41
C ARG A 74 -15.31 -7.87 16.82
N THR A 75 -14.66 -7.87 15.67
CA THR A 75 -14.26 -9.08 14.92
C THR A 75 -12.76 -9.18 14.67
N ARG A 76 -11.94 -8.22 15.13
CA ARG A 76 -10.47 -8.24 15.00
C ARG A 76 -9.78 -7.77 16.28
N ASN A 77 -8.53 -8.19 16.44
CA ASN A 77 -7.60 -7.65 17.45
C ASN A 77 -7.47 -6.13 17.33
N ALA A 78 -7.03 -5.48 18.42
CA ALA A 78 -6.75 -4.04 18.44
C ALA A 78 -5.80 -3.65 17.30
N MET A 79 -6.15 -2.59 16.57
CA MET A 79 -5.32 -2.01 15.52
C MET A 79 -4.69 -0.71 16.00
N LEU A 80 -3.42 -0.53 15.65
CA LEU A 80 -2.63 0.67 15.86
C LEU A 80 -2.13 1.11 14.48
N ASP A 81 -2.55 2.28 14.03
CA ASP A 81 -2.04 2.92 12.82
C ASP A 81 -1.21 4.14 13.22
N ILE A 82 -0.05 4.30 12.57
CA ILE A 82 0.90 5.39 12.84
C ILE A 82 1.24 6.04 11.51
N ARG A 83 0.98 7.34 11.41
CA ARG A 83 1.17 8.12 10.19
C ARG A 83 1.98 9.38 10.49
N VAL A 84 2.89 9.74 9.59
CA VAL A 84 3.64 11.00 9.64
C VAL A 84 2.84 12.05 8.87
N GLN A 85 2.66 13.23 9.45
CA GLN A 85 1.98 14.39 8.83
C GLN A 85 2.98 15.37 8.21
#